data_AF-A0A1Z8JSE4-F1
#
_entry.id   AF-A0A1Z8JSE4-F1
#
_cell.length_a   1.000
_cell.length_b   1.000
_cell.length_c   1.000
_cell.angle_alpha   90.00
_cell.angle_beta   90.00
_cell.angle_gamma   90.00
#
_symmetry.space_group_name_H-M   'P 1'
#
loop_
_entity.id
_entity.type
_entity.pdbx_description
1 polymer ?
#
loop_
_entity_poly.entity_id
_entity_poly.type
_entity_poly.pdbx_seq_one_letter_code
_entity_poly.pdbx_strand_id
1 'polypeptide(L)'
;MIVDRSGPFKQHRSLVHEWKSLENLVIERRFEKLRIWLQTQANTNATSPLTYRRLKDFEKAIVHWENDGDVSNCRICDSAFTFFNRKHHCRICGRVVCADLRMGCSMLVPIAVLQEILGISTSETRVPSELALRICIDCKRSGLNRRLFEMDQRKASNAPFVHVYNNWKLLHEKVESEDITTIRDEGQNVKLVTLFSKLEKLISHIDELKSSVVEVDGLKILDNLRTVIIGYIKAKLPILRKAQDTKLAKERELLQNIINGKPKLSKREIRLKREKLMVLNEQKFLVQEMYQELKKHRRFDDLKSLDENLHDIDIEIKKITEELGDEAF
;
A
#
# COMPACT_ATOMS: atom_id res chain seq x y z
N MET A 1 -67.27 -2.27 10.45
CA MET A 1 -66.48 -1.03 10.29
C MET A 1 -65.05 -1.29 10.69
N ILE A 2 -64.11 -1.14 9.75
CA ILE A 2 -62.66 -1.19 10.05
C ILE A 2 -62.27 0.21 10.49
N VAL A 3 -61.73 0.35 11.70
CA VAL A 3 -61.25 1.63 12.24
C VAL A 3 -59.76 1.75 11.96
N ASP A 4 -59.35 2.75 11.19
CA ASP A 4 -57.93 3.03 10.94
C ASP A 4 -57.26 3.58 12.21
N ARG A 5 -56.27 2.84 12.72
CA ARG A 5 -55.47 3.20 13.90
C ARG A 5 -54.03 3.58 13.54
N SER A 6 -53.74 3.82 12.26
CA SER A 6 -52.38 4.11 11.78
C SER A 6 -51.80 5.39 12.39
N GLY A 7 -52.62 6.43 12.60
CA GLY A 7 -52.20 7.68 13.26
C GLY A 7 -51.74 7.46 14.72
N PRO A 8 -52.62 6.94 15.60
CA PRO A 8 -52.26 6.59 16.98
C PRO A 8 -51.05 5.63 17.08
N PHE A 9 -50.96 4.65 16.19
CA PHE A 9 -49.82 3.72 16.14
C PHE A 9 -48.50 4.43 15.80
N LYS A 10 -48.49 5.34 14.81
CA LYS A 10 -47.30 6.14 14.45
C LYS A 10 -46.86 7.03 15.61
N GLN A 11 -47.79 7.68 16.29
CA GLN A 11 -47.49 8.54 17.43
C GLN A 11 -46.89 7.75 18.60
N HIS A 12 -47.50 6.61 18.96
CA HIS A 12 -46.97 5.72 19.99
C HIS A 12 -45.56 5.23 19.66
N ARG A 13 -45.32 4.82 18.40
CA ARG A 13 -44.00 4.38 17.94
C ARG A 13 -42.96 5.50 18.00
N SER A 14 -43.33 6.74 17.67
CA SER A 14 -42.43 7.90 17.76
C SER A 14 -41.98 8.14 19.20
N LEU A 15 -42.93 8.16 20.14
CA LEU A 15 -42.63 8.31 21.56
C LEU A 15 -41.72 7.19 22.04
N VAL A 16 -42.05 5.92 21.77
CA VAL A 16 -41.21 4.78 22.15
C VAL A 16 -39.79 4.89 21.57
N HIS A 17 -39.65 5.40 20.33
CA HIS A 17 -38.35 5.63 19.71
C HIS A 17 -37.55 6.75 20.40
N GLU A 18 -38.19 7.87 20.73
CA GLU A 18 -37.57 8.98 21.46
C GLU A 18 -37.07 8.56 22.85
N TRP A 19 -37.91 7.83 23.61
CA TRP A 19 -37.55 7.30 24.91
C TRP A 19 -36.34 6.36 24.84
N LYS A 20 -36.34 5.45 23.86
CA LYS A 20 -35.21 4.53 23.65
C LYS A 20 -33.94 5.26 23.20
N SER A 21 -34.09 6.35 22.44
CA SER A 21 -32.97 7.21 22.06
C SER A 21 -32.33 7.88 23.29
N LEU A 22 -33.15 8.45 24.18
CA LEU A 22 -32.67 9.03 25.45
C LEU A 22 -31.96 8.00 26.32
N GLU A 23 -32.52 6.80 26.46
CA GLU A 23 -31.89 5.71 27.20
C GLU A 23 -30.53 5.33 26.61
N ASN A 24 -30.44 5.22 25.28
CA ASN A 24 -29.18 4.94 24.59
C ASN A 24 -28.15 6.05 24.82
N LEU A 25 -28.55 7.33 24.79
CA LEU A 25 -27.64 8.45 25.08
C LEU A 25 -27.10 8.39 26.51
N VAL A 26 -27.94 8.02 27.49
CA VAL A 26 -27.49 7.83 28.88
C VAL A 26 -26.48 6.69 28.98
N ILE A 27 -26.75 5.57 28.31
CA ILE A 27 -25.84 4.41 28.26
C ILE A 27 -24.49 4.82 27.62
N GLU A 28 -24.53 5.49 26.47
CA GLU A 28 -23.34 5.99 25.78
C GLU A 28 -22.51 6.93 26.66
N ARG A 29 -23.17 7.88 27.34
CA ARG A 29 -22.48 8.77 28.28
C ARG A 29 -21.79 8.02 29.42
N ARG A 30 -22.36 6.90 29.88
CA ARG A 30 -21.76 6.05 30.92
C ARG A 30 -20.59 5.24 30.38
N PHE A 31 -20.68 4.71 29.16
CA PHE A 31 -19.52 4.09 28.50
C PHE A 31 -18.39 5.10 28.29
N GLU A 32 -18.70 6.35 27.96
CA GLU A 32 -17.70 7.39 27.82
C GLU A 32 -17.03 7.74 29.16
N LYS A 33 -17.79 7.82 30.26
CA LYS A 33 -17.22 7.96 31.60
C LYS A 33 -16.28 6.80 31.96
N LEU A 34 -16.67 5.56 31.62
CA LEU A 34 -15.83 4.39 31.80
C LEU A 34 -14.55 4.48 30.96
N ARG A 35 -14.65 4.88 29.69
CA ARG A 35 -13.50 5.06 28.79
C ARG A 35 -12.52 6.08 29.37
N ILE A 36 -13.00 7.26 29.74
CA ILE A 36 -12.18 8.33 30.32
C ILE A 36 -11.51 7.83 31.61
N TRP A 37 -12.26 7.19 32.50
CA TRP A 37 -11.69 6.67 33.75
C TRP A 37 -10.60 5.62 33.47
N LEU A 38 -10.86 4.63 32.60
CA LEU A 38 -9.86 3.63 32.22
C LEU A 38 -8.62 4.28 31.58
N GLN A 39 -8.80 5.30 30.74
CA GLN A 39 -7.69 6.05 30.15
C GLN A 39 -6.87 6.79 31.21
N THR A 40 -7.51 7.39 32.22
CA THR A 40 -6.77 8.04 33.33
C THR A 40 -5.95 7.03 34.11
N GLN A 41 -6.50 5.84 34.38
CA GLN A 41 -5.78 4.78 35.07
C GLN A 41 -4.61 4.24 34.23
N ALA A 42 -4.72 4.28 32.89
CA ALA A 42 -3.65 3.91 31.98
C ALA A 42 -2.53 4.96 31.90
N ASN A 43 -2.87 6.25 31.98
CA ASN A 43 -1.92 7.35 31.84
C ASN A 43 -1.23 7.74 33.15
N THR A 44 -1.80 7.44 34.32
CA THR A 44 -1.11 7.61 35.60
C THR A 44 0.02 6.59 35.71
N ASN A 45 1.23 6.97 35.26
CA ASN A 45 2.50 6.24 35.26
C ASN A 45 2.53 4.94 36.11
N ALA A 46 2.82 3.81 35.43
CA ALA A 46 3.36 2.48 35.80
C ALA A 46 3.55 1.97 37.25
N THR A 47 3.39 2.75 38.33
CA THR A 47 3.73 2.34 39.71
C THR A 47 2.61 1.68 40.49
N SER A 48 1.36 1.67 40.00
CA SER A 48 0.28 0.93 40.66
C SER A 48 -0.72 0.36 39.66
N PRO A 49 -0.84 -0.98 39.57
CA PRO A 49 -1.79 -1.61 38.65
C PRO A 49 -3.23 -1.25 39.01
N LEU A 50 -4.13 -1.36 38.03
CA LEU A 50 -5.55 -1.27 38.30
C LEU A 50 -5.95 -2.35 39.31
N THR A 51 -6.61 -1.97 40.40
CA THR A 51 -7.03 -2.90 41.46
C THR A 51 -8.54 -3.07 41.48
N TYR A 52 -8.99 -4.20 42.02
CA TYR A 52 -10.42 -4.47 42.25
C TYR A 52 -11.10 -3.37 43.08
N ARG A 53 -10.40 -2.80 44.07
CA ARG A 53 -10.92 -1.72 44.92
C ARG A 53 -11.26 -0.48 44.10
N ARG A 54 -10.33 -0.01 43.26
CA ARG A 54 -10.54 1.15 42.39
C ARG A 54 -11.69 0.94 41.41
N LEU A 55 -11.78 -0.27 40.84
CA LEU A 55 -12.88 -0.63 39.94
C LEU A 55 -14.22 -0.59 40.68
N LYS A 56 -14.31 -1.18 41.88
CA LYS A 56 -15.53 -1.18 42.70
C LYS A 56 -15.96 0.23 43.10
N ASP A 57 -15.03 1.12 43.42
CA ASP A 57 -15.33 2.51 43.77
C ASP A 57 -15.91 3.25 42.56
N PHE A 58 -15.35 3.04 41.37
CA PHE A 58 -15.89 3.56 40.11
C PHE A 58 -17.28 2.99 39.79
N GLU A 59 -17.49 1.67 39.94
CA GLU A 59 -18.78 1.00 39.71
C GLU A 59 -19.93 1.61 40.52
N LYS A 60 -19.65 2.05 41.75
CA LYS A 60 -20.65 2.71 42.61
C LYS A 60 -20.94 4.15 42.18
N ALA A 61 -19.95 4.84 41.62
CA ALA A 61 -20.06 6.25 41.24
C ALA A 61 -20.72 6.46 39.87
N ILE A 62 -20.63 5.49 38.95
CA ILE A 62 -21.09 5.67 37.57
C ILE A 62 -22.62 5.63 37.43
N VAL A 63 -23.31 4.83 38.25
CA VAL A 63 -24.75 4.60 38.13
C VAL A 63 -25.39 4.20 39.45
N HIS A 64 -26.61 4.67 39.68
CA HIS A 64 -27.44 4.19 40.77
C HIS A 64 -27.96 2.78 40.48
N TRP A 65 -27.74 1.86 41.42
CA TRP A 65 -28.19 0.47 41.29
C TRP A 65 -29.61 0.36 41.83
N GLU A 66 -30.48 -0.34 41.10
CA GLU A 66 -31.82 -0.67 41.58
C GLU A 66 -31.73 -1.44 42.91
N ASN A 67 -32.64 -1.16 43.84
CA ASN A 67 -32.72 -1.89 45.09
C ASN A 67 -33.22 -3.32 44.82
N ASP A 68 -32.50 -4.32 45.31
CA ASP A 68 -32.90 -5.71 45.14
C ASP A 68 -34.28 -6.00 45.72
N GLY A 69 -34.70 -5.34 46.80
CA GLY A 69 -36.03 -5.54 47.41
C GLY A 69 -37.20 -5.22 46.47
N ASP A 70 -36.99 -4.29 45.53
CA ASP A 70 -38.04 -3.75 44.67
C ASP A 70 -38.18 -4.50 43.33
N VAL A 71 -37.36 -5.54 43.11
CA VAL A 71 -37.32 -6.25 41.82
C VAL A 71 -37.58 -7.74 42.02
N SER A 72 -38.75 -8.21 41.59
CA SER A 72 -39.14 -9.64 41.65
C SER A 72 -38.68 -10.44 40.43
N ASN A 73 -38.50 -9.79 39.27
CA ASN A 73 -38.23 -10.42 37.98
C ASN A 73 -37.06 -9.75 37.24
N CYS A 74 -36.35 -10.52 36.42
CA CYS A 74 -35.28 -10.02 35.57
C CYS A 74 -35.77 -8.89 34.66
N ARG A 75 -35.08 -7.74 34.64
CA ARG A 75 -35.45 -6.59 33.78
C ARG A 75 -35.28 -6.83 32.26
N ILE A 76 -34.88 -8.02 31.83
CA ILE A 76 -34.63 -8.37 30.43
C ILE A 76 -35.51 -9.53 29.98
N CYS A 77 -35.39 -10.69 30.63
CA CYS A 77 -36.14 -11.90 30.25
C CYS A 77 -37.38 -12.15 31.13
N ASP A 78 -37.65 -11.28 32.10
CA ASP A 78 -38.79 -11.35 33.02
C ASP A 78 -38.86 -12.63 33.88
N SER A 79 -37.78 -13.43 33.91
CA SER A 79 -37.70 -14.60 34.78
C SER A 79 -37.77 -14.19 36.25
N ALA A 80 -38.60 -14.89 37.03
CA ALA A 80 -38.71 -14.66 38.46
C ALA A 80 -37.38 -14.98 39.16
N PHE A 81 -36.98 -14.12 40.08
CA PHE A 81 -35.83 -14.39 40.93
C PHE A 81 -36.19 -15.42 41.99
N THR A 82 -35.28 -16.36 42.20
CA THR A 82 -35.43 -17.44 43.18
C THR A 82 -34.11 -17.63 43.91
N PHE A 83 -34.06 -18.59 44.83
CA PHE A 83 -32.81 -18.97 45.49
C PHE A 83 -31.73 -19.40 44.46
N PHE A 84 -32.14 -20.07 43.38
CA PHE A 84 -31.23 -20.55 42.33
C PHE A 84 -31.02 -19.53 41.21
N ASN A 85 -32.06 -18.76 40.85
CA ASN A 85 -31.95 -17.66 39.90
C ASN A 85 -31.62 -16.35 40.64
N ARG A 86 -30.32 -16.13 40.86
CA ARG A 86 -29.84 -14.99 41.64
C ARG A 86 -29.86 -13.68 40.84
N LYS A 87 -29.94 -12.57 41.58
CA LYS A 87 -29.91 -11.20 41.07
C LYS A 87 -28.48 -10.74 40.74
N HIS A 88 -28.35 -9.95 39.68
CA HIS A 88 -27.12 -9.31 39.26
C HIS A 88 -27.35 -7.88 38.78
N HIS A 89 -26.61 -6.91 39.30
CA HIS A 89 -26.66 -5.54 38.75
C HIS A 89 -25.80 -5.37 37.50
N CYS A 90 -26.32 -4.67 36.51
CA CYS A 90 -25.50 -4.14 35.43
C CYS A 90 -24.75 -2.90 35.92
N ARG A 91 -23.42 -2.87 35.75
CA ARG A 91 -22.56 -1.74 36.15
C ARG A 91 -22.64 -0.53 35.22
N ILE A 92 -23.41 -0.63 34.12
CA ILE A 92 -23.65 0.47 33.19
C ILE A 92 -25.05 1.04 33.38
N CYS A 93 -26.11 0.22 33.29
CA CYS A 93 -27.47 0.75 33.45
C CYS A 93 -28.01 0.77 34.89
N GLY A 94 -27.45 -0.04 35.81
CA GLY A 94 -27.91 -0.17 37.19
C GLY A 94 -29.05 -1.17 37.41
N ARG A 95 -29.64 -1.70 36.34
CA ARG A 95 -30.77 -2.66 36.40
C ARG A 95 -30.37 -4.01 36.98
N VAL A 96 -31.34 -4.67 37.62
CA VAL A 96 -31.20 -6.05 38.10
C VAL A 96 -31.57 -7.07 37.02
N VAL A 97 -30.65 -7.99 36.74
CA VAL A 97 -30.77 -9.02 35.70
C VAL A 97 -30.45 -10.41 36.25
N CYS A 98 -30.83 -11.47 35.53
CA CYS A 98 -30.64 -12.84 35.99
C CYS A 98 -29.21 -13.36 35.83
N ALA A 99 -28.85 -14.29 36.72
CA ALA A 99 -27.63 -15.10 36.66
C ALA A 99 -27.75 -16.29 35.69
N ASP A 100 -28.95 -16.57 35.18
CA ASP A 100 -29.18 -17.69 34.26
C ASP A 100 -28.39 -17.51 32.96
N LEU A 101 -27.37 -18.36 32.79
CA LEU A 101 -26.50 -18.37 31.62
C LEU A 101 -27.23 -18.77 30.34
N ARG A 102 -28.35 -19.51 30.44
CA ARG A 102 -29.15 -19.91 29.27
C ARG A 102 -29.82 -18.70 28.63
N MET A 103 -30.20 -17.71 29.44
CA MET A 103 -30.87 -16.49 29.00
C MET A 103 -29.88 -15.41 28.53
N GLY A 104 -28.60 -15.50 28.93
CA GLY A 104 -27.55 -14.57 28.50
C GLY A 104 -27.80 -13.09 28.86
N CYS A 105 -28.63 -12.81 29.88
CA CYS A 105 -29.02 -11.44 30.24
C CYS A 105 -27.89 -10.64 30.89
N SER A 106 -26.89 -11.32 31.45
CA SER A 106 -25.72 -10.73 32.12
C SER A 106 -24.44 -11.37 31.61
N MET A 107 -23.36 -10.60 31.55
CA MET A 107 -22.02 -11.09 31.24
C MET A 107 -20.94 -10.33 32.01
N LEU A 108 -19.83 -10.99 32.30
CA LEU A 108 -18.61 -10.37 32.77
C LEU A 108 -17.74 -10.06 31.55
N VAL A 109 -17.44 -8.79 31.32
CA VAL A 109 -16.57 -8.35 30.24
C VAL A 109 -15.21 -7.98 30.85
N PRO A 110 -14.12 -8.70 30.51
CA PRO A 110 -12.79 -8.36 31.01
C PRO A 110 -12.41 -6.92 30.71
N ILE A 111 -11.74 -6.25 31.65
CA ILE A 111 -11.34 -4.84 31.49
C ILE A 111 -10.41 -4.67 30.28
N ALA A 112 -9.51 -5.62 30.02
CA ALA A 112 -8.65 -5.59 28.84
C ALA A 112 -9.45 -5.54 27.52
N VAL A 113 -10.52 -6.35 27.43
CA VAL A 113 -11.42 -6.34 26.27
C VAL A 113 -12.18 -5.03 26.17
N LEU A 114 -12.62 -4.45 27.30
CA LEU A 114 -13.26 -3.13 27.31
C LEU A 114 -12.31 -2.02 26.86
N GLN A 115 -11.03 -2.07 27.23
CA GLN A 115 -10.04 -1.10 26.76
C GLN A 115 -9.89 -1.15 25.23
N GLU A 116 -9.82 -2.36 24.65
CA GLU A 116 -9.75 -2.55 23.20
C GLU A 116 -11.00 -2.00 22.50
N ILE A 117 -12.20 -2.41 22.94
CA ILE A 117 -13.48 -1.98 22.33
C ILE A 117 -13.68 -0.47 22.46
N LEU A 118 -13.23 0.14 23.56
CA LEU A 118 -13.34 1.58 23.81
C LEU A 118 -12.19 2.40 23.18
N GLY A 119 -11.29 1.76 22.43
CA GLY A 119 -10.22 2.43 21.69
C GLY A 119 -9.14 3.07 22.57
N ILE A 120 -8.83 2.46 23.72
CA ILE A 120 -7.80 2.92 24.64
C ILE A 120 -6.46 2.30 24.20
N SER A 121 -5.52 3.12 23.76
CA SER A 121 -4.17 2.66 23.37
C SER A 121 -3.39 2.21 24.60
N THR A 122 -3.34 0.90 24.85
CA THR A 122 -2.60 0.29 25.97
C THR A 122 -1.16 -0.01 25.55
N SER A 123 -0.27 0.97 25.55
CA SER A 123 1.15 0.66 25.35
C SER A 123 1.76 -0.03 26.59
N GLU A 124 1.25 0.22 27.81
CA GLU A 124 1.90 -0.27 29.04
C GLU A 124 0.96 -0.62 30.22
N THR A 125 -0.36 -0.65 30.01
CA THR A 125 -1.30 -0.89 31.13
C THR A 125 -1.30 -2.35 31.56
N ARG A 126 -0.63 -2.69 32.67
CA ARG A 126 -0.76 -4.01 33.32
C ARG A 126 -2.11 -4.10 34.02
N VAL A 127 -3.13 -4.53 33.29
CA VAL A 127 -4.44 -4.85 33.87
C VAL A 127 -4.44 -6.32 34.29
N PRO A 128 -4.72 -6.65 35.57
CA PRO A 128 -4.91 -8.02 35.98
C PRO A 128 -6.00 -8.71 35.15
N SER A 129 -5.71 -9.92 34.64
CA SER A 129 -6.60 -10.70 33.78
C SER A 129 -7.97 -11.01 34.40
N GLU A 130 -8.03 -11.00 35.73
CA GLU A 130 -9.23 -11.31 36.52
C GLU A 130 -10.22 -10.14 36.61
N LEU A 131 -9.80 -8.91 36.29
CA LEU A 131 -10.69 -7.76 36.38
C LEU A 131 -11.70 -7.77 35.24
N ALA A 132 -12.99 -7.77 35.60
CA ALA A 132 -14.10 -7.73 34.66
C ALA A 132 -15.23 -6.85 35.18
N LEU A 133 -15.94 -6.21 34.26
CA LEU A 133 -17.13 -5.40 34.54
C LEU A 133 -18.38 -6.19 34.14
N ARG A 134 -19.37 -6.26 35.03
CA ARG A 134 -20.64 -6.93 34.72
C ARG A 134 -21.57 -6.02 33.93
N ILE A 135 -21.90 -6.42 32.70
CA ILE A 135 -22.75 -5.67 31.76
C ILE A 135 -23.96 -6.53 31.38
N CYS A 136 -25.13 -5.93 31.20
CA CYS A 136 -26.31 -6.64 30.71
C CYS A 136 -26.33 -6.68 29.17
N ILE A 137 -27.11 -7.60 28.60
CA ILE A 137 -27.16 -7.75 27.13
C ILE A 137 -27.64 -6.49 26.42
N ASP A 138 -28.54 -5.72 27.02
CA ASP A 138 -29.03 -4.46 26.43
C ASP A 138 -27.93 -3.39 26.42
N CYS A 139 -27.16 -3.23 27.49
CA CYS A 139 -26.02 -2.31 27.50
C CYS A 139 -24.92 -2.74 26.51
N LYS A 140 -24.67 -4.06 26.35
CA LYS A 140 -23.79 -4.55 25.29
C LYS A 140 -24.31 -4.14 23.91
N ARG A 141 -25.61 -4.36 23.65
CA ARG A 141 -26.23 -4.04 22.35
C ARG A 141 -26.20 -2.54 22.05
N SER A 142 -26.56 -1.71 23.02
CA SER A 142 -26.64 -0.26 22.84
C SER A 142 -25.26 0.40 22.80
N GLY A 143 -24.29 -0.07 23.61
CA GLY A 143 -23.02 0.64 23.78
C GLY A 143 -21.75 -0.08 23.31
N LEU A 144 -21.78 -1.39 23.05
CA LEU A 144 -20.57 -2.12 22.62
C LEU A 144 -20.68 -2.68 21.20
N ASN A 145 -21.86 -3.16 20.77
CA ASN A 145 -22.02 -3.82 19.48
C ASN A 145 -21.58 -2.97 18.29
N ARG A 146 -21.89 -1.67 18.29
CA ARG A 146 -21.45 -0.76 17.22
C ARG A 146 -19.93 -0.67 17.16
N ARG A 147 -19.28 -0.49 18.32
CA ARG A 147 -17.81 -0.38 18.42
C ARG A 147 -17.13 -1.70 18.02
N LEU A 148 -17.69 -2.83 18.44
CA LEU A 148 -17.26 -4.17 18.04
C LEU A 148 -17.33 -4.33 16.51
N PHE A 149 -18.46 -3.98 15.91
CA PHE A 149 -18.63 -4.04 14.46
C PHE A 149 -17.62 -3.15 13.71
N GLU A 150 -17.44 -1.91 14.14
CA GLU A 150 -16.45 -0.99 13.56
C GLU A 150 -15.00 -1.51 13.73
N MET A 151 -14.71 -2.19 14.82
CA MET A 151 -13.41 -2.82 15.07
C MET A 151 -13.20 -4.03 14.16
N ASP A 152 -14.19 -4.92 14.05
CA ASP A 152 -14.14 -6.10 13.19
C ASP A 152 -14.03 -5.68 11.72
N GLN A 153 -14.75 -4.64 11.30
CA GLN A 153 -14.64 -4.08 9.96
C GLN A 153 -13.24 -3.52 9.68
N ARG A 154 -12.62 -2.84 10.66
CA ARG A 154 -11.23 -2.35 10.54
C ARG A 154 -10.24 -3.50 10.47
N LYS A 155 -10.39 -4.53 11.31
CA LYS A 155 -9.55 -5.74 11.28
C LYS A 155 -9.66 -6.44 9.93
N ALA A 156 -10.87 -6.61 9.42
CA ALA A 156 -11.11 -7.21 8.10
C ALA A 156 -10.51 -6.36 6.97
N SER A 157 -10.69 -5.04 7.00
CA SER A 157 -10.14 -4.14 5.96
C SER A 157 -8.62 -4.09 5.97
N ASN A 158 -8.01 -4.25 7.16
CA ASN A 158 -6.57 -4.29 7.35
C ASN A 158 -6.00 -5.72 7.31
N ALA A 159 -6.81 -6.71 6.94
CA ALA A 159 -6.35 -8.08 6.90
C ALA A 159 -5.26 -8.23 5.81
N PRO A 160 -4.19 -9.01 6.06
CA PRO A 160 -3.08 -9.14 5.11
C PRO A 160 -3.51 -9.54 3.69
N PHE A 161 -4.51 -10.43 3.58
CA PHE A 161 -5.03 -10.89 2.30
C PHE A 161 -5.74 -9.77 1.51
N VAL A 162 -6.40 -8.82 2.18
CA VAL A 162 -7.05 -7.68 1.52
C VAL A 162 -6.00 -6.77 0.89
N HIS A 163 -4.91 -6.51 1.61
CA HIS A 163 -3.80 -5.69 1.09
C HIS A 163 -3.11 -6.36 -0.11
N VAL A 164 -2.85 -7.67 -0.03
CA VAL A 164 -2.32 -8.46 -1.17
C VAL A 164 -3.26 -8.39 -2.36
N TYR A 165 -4.56 -8.62 -2.16
CA TYR A 165 -5.57 -8.56 -3.23
C TYR A 165 -5.61 -7.19 -3.92
N ASN A 166 -5.61 -6.10 -3.15
CA ASN A 166 -5.62 -4.75 -3.71
C ASN A 166 -4.34 -4.45 -4.51
N ASN A 167 -3.18 -4.87 -4.01
CA ASN A 167 -1.91 -4.72 -4.73
C ASN A 167 -1.91 -5.53 -6.04
N TRP A 168 -2.38 -6.78 -5.99
CA TRP A 168 -2.55 -7.62 -7.17
C TRP A 168 -3.47 -6.95 -8.19
N LYS A 169 -4.65 -6.49 -7.77
CA LYS A 169 -5.64 -5.83 -8.63
C LYS A 169 -5.03 -4.63 -9.36
N LEU A 170 -4.34 -3.75 -8.63
CA LEU A 170 -3.69 -2.57 -9.22
C LEU A 170 -2.56 -2.94 -10.20
N LEU A 171 -1.77 -3.97 -9.91
CA LEU A 171 -0.71 -4.42 -10.81
C LEU A 171 -1.28 -5.10 -12.05
N HIS A 172 -2.31 -5.92 -11.89
CA HIS A 172 -3.03 -6.58 -12.97
C HIS A 172 -3.63 -5.54 -13.94
N GLU A 173 -4.38 -4.56 -13.44
CA GLU A 173 -4.95 -3.46 -14.25
C GLU A 173 -3.86 -2.69 -15.02
N LYS A 174 -2.69 -2.46 -14.40
CA LYS A 174 -1.57 -1.78 -15.06
C LYS A 174 -0.92 -2.61 -16.17
N VAL A 175 -0.88 -3.93 -16.04
CA VAL A 175 -0.35 -4.80 -17.10
C VAL A 175 -1.38 -4.92 -18.23
N GLU A 176 -2.66 -5.09 -17.92
CA GLU A 176 -3.73 -5.21 -18.93
C GLU A 176 -4.00 -3.92 -19.71
N SER A 177 -3.58 -2.77 -19.19
CA SER A 177 -3.64 -1.48 -19.90
C SER A 177 -2.45 -1.25 -20.86
N GLU A 178 -1.45 -2.15 -20.85
CA GLU A 178 -0.31 -2.09 -21.76
C GLU A 178 -0.40 -3.16 -22.84
N ASP A 179 -0.01 -2.82 -24.07
CA ASP A 179 0.24 -3.86 -25.08
C ASP A 179 1.56 -4.57 -24.75
N ILE A 180 1.46 -5.85 -24.40
CA ILE A 180 2.61 -6.72 -24.09
C ILE A 180 3.07 -7.55 -25.29
N THR A 181 2.33 -7.53 -26.40
CA THR A 181 2.62 -8.32 -27.60
C THR A 181 3.65 -7.64 -28.49
N THR A 182 3.78 -6.32 -28.38
CA THR A 182 4.77 -5.51 -29.09
C THR A 182 5.42 -4.49 -28.16
N ILE A 183 6.72 -4.25 -28.32
CA ILE A 183 7.46 -3.22 -27.56
C ILE A 183 7.67 -2.01 -28.45
N ARG A 184 7.03 -0.89 -28.10
CA ARG A 184 7.08 0.36 -28.89
C ARG A 184 8.39 1.11 -28.66
N ASP A 185 8.80 1.21 -27.40
CA ASP A 185 9.96 1.99 -26.98
C ASP A 185 10.60 1.39 -25.71
N GLU A 186 11.77 1.90 -25.32
CA GLU A 186 12.50 1.39 -24.15
C GLU A 186 11.83 1.78 -22.82
N GLY A 187 11.12 2.90 -22.77
CA GLY A 187 10.34 3.31 -21.61
C GLY A 187 9.20 2.33 -21.32
N GLN A 188 8.47 1.91 -22.36
CA GLN A 188 7.44 0.88 -22.24
C GLN A 188 8.04 -0.45 -21.77
N ASN A 189 9.19 -0.86 -22.33
CA ASN A 189 9.89 -2.08 -21.94
C ASN A 189 10.23 -2.09 -20.44
N VAL A 190 10.89 -1.03 -19.96
CA VAL A 190 11.27 -0.88 -18.55
C VAL A 190 10.04 -0.88 -17.64
N LYS A 191 8.95 -0.22 -18.06
CA LYS A 191 7.69 -0.21 -17.32
C LYS A 191 7.12 -1.63 -17.17
N LEU A 192 7.03 -2.40 -18.26
CA LEU A 192 6.54 -3.77 -18.24
C LEU A 192 7.40 -4.68 -17.36
N VAL A 193 8.73 -4.65 -17.52
CA VAL A 193 9.66 -5.42 -16.68
C VAL A 193 9.49 -5.07 -15.20
N THR A 194 9.32 -3.78 -14.88
CA THR A 194 9.07 -3.33 -13.50
C THR A 194 7.76 -3.86 -12.95
N LEU A 195 6.69 -3.89 -13.74
CA LEU A 195 5.39 -4.44 -13.33
C LEU A 195 5.49 -5.94 -13.05
N PHE A 196 6.13 -6.72 -13.92
CA PHE A 196 6.34 -8.15 -13.70
C PHE A 196 7.21 -8.44 -12.49
N SER A 197 8.29 -7.66 -12.28
CA SER A 197 9.11 -7.77 -11.06
C SER A 197 8.30 -7.48 -9.79
N LYS A 198 7.38 -6.51 -9.82
CA LYS A 198 6.48 -6.24 -8.68
C LYS A 198 5.50 -7.39 -8.43
N LEU A 199 5.01 -8.06 -9.48
CA LEU A 199 4.17 -9.26 -9.34
C LEU A 199 4.94 -10.42 -8.70
N GLU A 200 6.19 -10.64 -9.09
CA GLU A 200 7.06 -11.65 -8.45
C GLU A 200 7.32 -11.33 -6.97
N LYS A 201 7.64 -10.06 -6.66
CA LYS A 201 7.80 -9.62 -5.26
C LYS A 201 6.53 -9.81 -4.43
N LEU A 202 5.35 -9.63 -5.03
CA LEU A 202 4.07 -9.85 -4.35
C LEU A 202 3.91 -11.33 -3.95
N ILE A 203 4.39 -12.28 -4.77
CA ILE A 203 4.39 -13.71 -4.42
C ILE A 203 5.29 -13.96 -3.20
N SER A 204 6.51 -13.41 -3.20
CA SER A 204 7.43 -13.53 -2.05
C SER A 204 6.81 -12.96 -0.77
N HIS A 205 6.16 -11.81 -0.87
CA HIS A 205 5.47 -11.20 0.26
C HIS A 205 4.32 -12.06 0.80
N ILE A 206 3.56 -12.75 -0.07
CA ILE A 206 2.54 -13.71 0.37
C ILE A 206 3.16 -14.85 1.17
N ASP A 207 4.29 -15.38 0.71
CA ASP A 207 4.98 -16.50 1.38
C ASP A 207 5.52 -16.08 2.77
N GLU A 208 5.99 -14.84 2.93
CA GLU A 208 6.34 -14.26 4.23
C GLU A 208 5.12 -14.13 5.15
N LEU A 209 4.01 -13.56 4.64
CA LEU A 209 2.80 -13.30 5.42
C LEU A 209 2.16 -14.56 5.97
N LYS A 210 2.20 -15.68 5.23
CA LYS A 210 1.65 -16.97 5.66
C LYS A 210 2.19 -17.46 7.00
N SER A 211 3.43 -17.12 7.33
CA SER A 211 4.03 -17.48 8.61
C SER A 211 3.41 -16.75 9.81
N SER A 212 2.76 -15.62 9.57
CA SER A 212 2.20 -14.72 10.59
C SER A 212 0.67 -14.79 10.73
N VAL A 213 -0.02 -15.42 9.77
CA VAL A 213 -1.48 -15.48 9.74
C VAL A 213 -1.96 -16.73 10.50
N VAL A 214 -2.73 -16.51 11.56
CA VAL A 214 -3.28 -17.59 12.40
C VAL A 214 -4.67 -18.04 11.93
N GLU A 215 -5.40 -17.19 11.21
CA GLU A 215 -6.76 -17.46 10.77
C GLU A 215 -6.80 -18.34 9.50
N VAL A 216 -7.46 -19.49 9.62
CA VAL A 216 -7.50 -20.54 8.58
C VAL A 216 -8.06 -20.02 7.25
N ASP A 217 -9.12 -19.23 7.29
CA ASP A 217 -9.74 -18.70 6.07
C ASP A 217 -8.87 -17.64 5.40
N GLY A 218 -8.16 -16.82 6.20
CA GLY A 218 -7.16 -15.89 5.69
C GLY A 218 -6.01 -16.59 4.94
N LEU A 219 -5.53 -17.71 5.48
CA LEU A 219 -4.49 -18.54 4.84
C LEU A 219 -4.98 -19.10 3.49
N LYS A 220 -6.19 -19.68 3.44
CA LYS A 220 -6.77 -20.21 2.20
C LYS A 220 -6.89 -19.13 1.11
N ILE A 221 -7.32 -17.92 1.49
CA ILE A 221 -7.42 -16.80 0.54
C ILE A 221 -6.03 -16.41 0.01
N LEU A 222 -5.02 -16.31 0.88
CA LEU A 222 -3.64 -16.03 0.47
C LEU A 222 -3.09 -17.10 -0.49
N ASP A 223 -3.35 -18.38 -0.23
CA ASP A 223 -2.98 -19.49 -1.10
C ASP A 223 -3.63 -19.40 -2.49
N ASN A 224 -4.92 -19.08 -2.52
CA ASN A 224 -5.65 -18.88 -3.77
C ASN A 224 -5.09 -17.69 -4.56
N LEU A 225 -4.86 -16.55 -3.90
CA LEU A 225 -4.26 -15.37 -4.53
C LEU A 225 -2.88 -15.68 -5.11
N ARG A 226 -2.02 -16.37 -4.35
CA ARG A 226 -0.70 -16.81 -4.81
C ARG A 226 -0.80 -17.64 -6.09
N THR A 227 -1.69 -18.62 -6.10
CA THR A 227 -1.92 -19.51 -7.25
C THR A 227 -2.35 -18.71 -8.48
N VAL A 228 -3.28 -17.77 -8.32
CA VAL A 228 -3.77 -16.90 -9.39
C VAL A 228 -2.64 -16.02 -9.94
N ILE A 229 -1.85 -15.37 -9.08
CA ILE A 229 -0.75 -14.49 -9.49
C ILE A 229 0.32 -15.29 -10.26
N ILE A 230 0.71 -16.46 -9.76
CA ILE A 230 1.68 -17.35 -10.43
C ILE A 230 1.15 -17.76 -11.81
N GLY A 231 -0.11 -18.19 -11.88
CA GLY A 231 -0.75 -18.58 -13.14
C GLY A 231 -0.72 -17.45 -14.17
N TYR A 232 -1.02 -16.23 -13.73
CA TYR A 232 -0.98 -15.04 -14.60
C TYR A 232 0.42 -14.72 -15.11
N ILE A 233 1.44 -14.70 -14.24
CA ILE A 233 2.83 -14.48 -14.66
C ILE A 233 3.25 -15.53 -15.68
N LYS A 234 2.97 -16.82 -15.40
CA LYS A 234 3.30 -17.93 -16.31
C LYS A 234 2.64 -17.78 -17.68
N ALA A 235 1.43 -17.26 -17.75
CA ALA A 235 0.72 -17.04 -19.01
C ALA A 235 1.27 -15.84 -19.81
N LYS A 236 1.59 -14.73 -19.13
CA LYS A 236 1.90 -13.45 -19.79
C LYS A 236 3.40 -13.20 -20.01
N LEU A 237 4.27 -13.72 -19.13
CA LEU A 237 5.72 -13.50 -19.22
C LEU A 237 6.34 -14.02 -20.53
N PRO A 238 5.95 -15.20 -21.07
CA PRO A 238 6.48 -15.67 -22.36
C PRO A 238 6.11 -14.74 -23.53
N ILE A 239 4.93 -14.12 -23.48
CA ILE A 239 4.46 -13.17 -24.49
C ILE A 239 5.37 -11.93 -24.50
N LEU A 240 5.64 -11.37 -23.32
CA LEU A 240 6.54 -10.23 -23.15
C LEU A 240 7.95 -10.55 -23.66
N ARG A 241 8.51 -11.71 -23.28
CA ARG A 241 9.86 -12.12 -23.73
C ARG A 241 9.94 -12.23 -25.26
N LYS A 242 8.93 -12.84 -25.88
CA LYS A 242 8.86 -12.93 -27.34
C LYS A 242 8.83 -11.54 -28.02
N ALA A 243 8.09 -10.59 -27.45
CA ALA A 243 8.04 -9.23 -27.96
C ALA A 243 9.40 -8.52 -27.85
N GLN A 244 10.10 -8.70 -26.72
CA GLN A 244 11.46 -8.18 -26.49
C GLN A 244 12.48 -8.78 -27.48
N ASP A 245 12.47 -10.10 -27.66
CA ASP A 245 13.36 -10.78 -28.61
C ASP A 245 13.13 -10.30 -30.05
N THR A 246 11.86 -10.07 -30.41
CA THR A 246 11.50 -9.54 -31.73
C THR A 246 12.00 -8.13 -31.95
N LYS A 247 11.91 -7.24 -30.94
CA LYS A 247 12.47 -5.88 -31.01
C LYS A 247 13.98 -5.92 -31.17
N LEU A 248 14.66 -6.71 -30.33
CA LEU A 248 16.12 -6.85 -30.37
C LEU A 248 16.62 -7.41 -31.71
N ALA A 249 15.90 -8.37 -32.30
CA ALA A 249 16.23 -8.92 -33.62
C ALA A 249 16.16 -7.84 -34.72
N LYS A 250 15.11 -7.00 -34.72
CA LYS A 250 14.97 -5.88 -35.67
C LYS A 250 16.07 -4.84 -35.51
N GLU A 251 16.42 -4.49 -34.28
CA GLU A 251 17.51 -3.54 -34.01
C GLU A 251 18.87 -4.08 -34.48
N ARG A 252 19.13 -5.38 -34.27
CA ARG A 252 20.34 -6.04 -34.78
C ARG A 252 20.40 -6.04 -36.31
N GLU A 253 19.27 -6.31 -36.97
CA GLU A 253 19.19 -6.27 -38.43
C GLU A 253 19.46 -4.85 -38.97
N LEU A 254 18.88 -3.83 -38.35
CA LEU A 254 19.11 -2.43 -38.72
C LEU A 254 20.59 -2.04 -38.58
N LEU A 255 21.22 -2.40 -37.46
CA LEU A 255 22.64 -2.17 -37.23
C LEU A 255 23.50 -2.90 -38.27
N GLN A 256 23.16 -4.15 -38.60
CA GLN A 256 23.88 -4.94 -39.60
C GLN A 256 23.79 -4.30 -40.99
N ASN A 257 22.62 -3.78 -41.37
CA ASN A 257 22.42 -3.08 -42.63
C ASN A 257 23.24 -1.78 -42.70
N ILE A 258 23.33 -1.02 -41.60
CA ILE A 258 24.18 0.18 -41.51
C ILE A 258 25.66 -0.18 -41.70
N ILE A 259 26.12 -1.27 -41.07
CA ILE A 259 27.50 -1.75 -41.19
C ILE A 259 27.80 -2.20 -42.63
N ASN A 260 26.90 -2.96 -43.25
CA ASN A 260 27.09 -3.48 -44.61
C ASN A 260 26.97 -2.39 -45.68
N GLY A 261 26.26 -1.29 -45.42
CA GLY A 261 26.09 -0.17 -46.35
C GLY A 261 27.30 0.77 -46.48
N LYS A 262 28.30 0.69 -45.59
CA LYS A 262 29.57 1.42 -45.75
C LYS A 262 30.53 0.59 -46.62
N PRO A 263 30.99 1.09 -47.79
CA PRO A 263 32.00 0.37 -48.56
C PRO A 263 33.29 0.24 -47.73
N LYS A 264 33.66 -1.00 -47.40
CA LYS A 264 34.86 -1.27 -46.62
C LYS A 264 36.08 -1.06 -47.51
N LEU A 265 36.84 0.01 -47.29
CA LEU A 265 38.12 0.25 -47.95
C LEU A 265 39.03 -0.96 -47.74
N SER A 266 39.68 -1.45 -48.80
CA SER A 266 40.68 -2.49 -48.69
C SER A 266 41.89 -2.01 -47.90
N LYS A 267 42.64 -2.93 -47.27
CA LYS A 267 43.88 -2.59 -46.56
C LYS A 267 44.87 -1.80 -47.43
N ARG A 268 44.87 -2.07 -48.74
CA ARG A 268 45.70 -1.34 -49.72
C ARG A 268 45.21 0.09 -49.90
N GLU A 269 43.90 0.32 -50.02
CA GLU A 269 43.33 1.66 -50.16
C GLU A 269 43.51 2.49 -48.89
N ILE A 270 43.34 1.90 -47.70
CA ILE A 270 43.60 2.58 -46.42
C ILE A 270 45.07 3.02 -46.36
N ARG A 271 46.02 2.13 -46.70
CA ARG A 271 47.45 2.46 -46.72
C ARG A 271 47.76 3.60 -47.70
N LEU A 272 47.25 3.53 -48.93
CA LEU A 272 47.49 4.56 -49.94
C LEU A 272 46.91 5.91 -49.54
N LYS A 273 45.72 5.92 -48.92
CA LYS A 273 45.09 7.16 -48.43
C LYS A 273 45.82 7.75 -47.23
N ARG A 274 46.31 6.94 -46.29
CA ARG A 274 47.16 7.40 -45.17
C ARG A 274 48.48 7.99 -45.67
N GLU A 275 49.12 7.35 -46.65
CA GLU A 275 50.34 7.84 -47.27
C GLU A 275 50.09 9.18 -48.00
N LYS A 276 49.00 9.27 -48.78
CA LYS A 276 48.58 10.52 -49.43
C LYS A 276 48.31 11.63 -48.40
N LEU A 277 47.65 11.31 -47.29
CA LEU A 277 47.37 12.24 -46.20
C LEU A 277 48.67 12.75 -45.54
N MET A 278 49.65 11.87 -45.32
CA MET A 278 50.96 12.26 -44.77
C MET A 278 51.69 13.23 -45.69
N VAL A 279 51.71 12.95 -46.99
CA VAL A 279 52.33 13.82 -48.00
C VAL A 279 51.64 15.18 -48.07
N LEU A 280 50.30 15.22 -48.08
CA LEU A 280 49.56 16.48 -48.14
C LEU A 280 49.77 17.35 -46.89
N ASN A 281 49.85 16.74 -45.70
CA ASN A 281 50.17 17.47 -44.48
C ASN A 281 51.60 18.05 -44.49
N GLU A 282 52.56 17.30 -45.02
CA GLU A 282 53.93 17.80 -45.21
C GLU A 282 53.98 18.95 -46.22
N GLN A 283 53.29 18.81 -47.37
CA GLN A 283 53.17 19.87 -48.38
C GLN A 283 52.52 21.13 -47.80
N LYS A 284 51.45 20.97 -47.02
CA LYS A 284 50.81 22.08 -46.31
C LYS A 284 51.81 22.80 -45.40
N PHE A 285 52.59 22.06 -44.62
CA PHE A 285 53.59 22.64 -43.72
C PHE A 285 54.64 23.46 -44.47
N LEU A 286 55.20 22.92 -45.56
CA LEU A 286 56.20 23.61 -46.38
C LEU A 286 55.64 24.88 -47.04
N VAL A 287 54.41 24.81 -47.59
CA VAL A 287 53.76 25.98 -48.21
C VAL A 287 53.43 27.04 -47.16
N GLN A 288 53.02 26.64 -45.95
CA GLN A 288 52.84 27.57 -44.82
C GLN A 288 54.15 28.24 -44.42
N GLU A 289 55.27 27.52 -44.38
CA GLU A 289 56.58 28.08 -44.09
C GLU A 289 57.01 29.10 -45.16
N MET A 290 56.88 28.74 -46.45
CA MET A 290 57.13 29.64 -47.58
C MET A 290 56.27 30.91 -47.52
N TYR A 291 55.00 30.76 -47.12
CA TYR A 291 54.09 31.88 -46.92
C TYR A 291 54.60 32.84 -45.83
N GLN A 292 55.05 32.31 -44.68
CA GLN A 292 55.60 33.13 -43.60
C GLN A 292 56.90 33.85 -44.02
N GLU A 293 57.77 33.18 -44.78
CA GLU A 293 59.02 33.79 -45.27
C GLU A 293 58.77 34.92 -46.26
N LEU A 294 57.87 34.76 -47.23
CA LEU A 294 57.50 35.83 -48.17
C LEU A 294 56.84 37.02 -47.46
N LYS A 295 56.04 36.74 -46.42
CA LYS A 295 55.45 37.77 -45.55
C LYS A 295 56.51 38.56 -44.78
N LYS A 296 57.56 37.90 -44.28
CA LYS A 296 58.72 38.57 -43.64
C LYS A 296 59.48 39.45 -44.63
N HIS A 297 59.66 38.97 -45.86
CA HIS A 297 60.37 39.70 -46.92
C HIS A 297 59.51 40.74 -47.66
N ARG A 298 58.26 40.98 -47.23
CA ARG A 298 57.31 41.95 -47.82
C ARG A 298 57.08 41.74 -49.33
N ARG A 299 57.23 40.50 -49.80
CA ARG A 299 56.95 40.11 -51.19
C ARG A 299 55.52 39.58 -51.28
N PHE A 300 54.57 40.51 -51.43
CA PHE A 300 53.13 40.19 -51.36
C PHE A 300 52.56 39.67 -52.69
N ASP A 301 53.24 39.89 -53.82
CA ASP A 301 52.76 39.50 -55.15
C ASP A 301 52.59 37.98 -55.31
N ASP A 302 53.41 37.20 -54.60
CA ASP A 302 53.42 35.73 -54.65
C ASP A 302 52.50 35.07 -53.61
N LEU A 303 51.97 35.83 -52.64
CA LEU A 303 51.18 35.29 -51.51
C LEU A 303 49.81 34.76 -51.94
N LYS A 304 49.16 35.43 -52.89
CA LYS A 304 47.82 35.03 -53.37
C LYS A 304 47.85 33.62 -53.94
N SER A 305 48.88 33.30 -54.72
CA SER A 305 49.08 31.97 -55.30
C SER A 305 49.33 30.91 -54.21
N LEU A 306 50.04 31.25 -53.14
CA LEU A 306 50.26 30.32 -52.03
C LEU A 306 49.01 30.11 -51.17
N ASP A 307 48.18 31.14 -50.97
CA ASP A 307 46.89 31.01 -50.29
C ASP A 307 45.93 30.09 -51.06
N GLU A 308 45.88 30.21 -52.38
CA GLU A 308 45.09 29.30 -53.25
C GLU A 308 45.61 27.86 -53.13
N ASN A 309 46.93 27.64 -53.13
CA ASN A 309 47.53 26.32 -52.95
C ASN A 309 47.22 25.72 -51.55
N LEU A 310 47.30 26.51 -50.49
CA LEU A 310 46.95 26.05 -49.14
C LEU A 310 45.49 25.65 -49.04
N HIS A 311 44.60 26.42 -49.67
CA HIS A 311 43.18 26.12 -49.71
C HIS A 311 42.87 24.79 -50.41
N ASP A 312 43.49 24.55 -51.57
CA ASP A 312 43.31 23.31 -52.32
C ASP A 312 43.84 22.09 -51.55
N ILE A 313 45.01 22.23 -50.91
CA ILE A 313 45.58 21.17 -50.06
C ILE A 313 44.66 20.88 -48.86
N ASP A 314 44.07 21.91 -48.23
CA ASP A 314 43.16 21.74 -47.10
C ASP A 314 41.85 21.04 -47.46
N ILE A 315 41.28 21.34 -48.64
CA ILE A 315 40.10 20.65 -49.15
C ILE A 315 40.40 19.15 -49.36
N GLU A 316 41.54 18.84 -49.97
CA GLU A 316 41.92 17.46 -50.27
C GLU A 316 42.26 16.66 -49.00
N ILE A 317 42.91 17.28 -48.01
CA ILE A 317 43.14 16.70 -46.67
C ILE A 317 41.78 16.34 -46.04
N LYS A 318 40.85 17.31 -45.99
CA LYS A 318 39.53 17.10 -45.37
C LYS A 318 38.76 15.96 -46.02
N LYS A 319 38.75 15.92 -47.35
CA LYS A 319 38.11 14.85 -48.13
C LYS A 319 38.69 13.47 -47.82
N ILE A 320 40.02 13.35 -47.77
CA ILE A 320 40.68 12.07 -47.46
C ILE A 320 40.42 11.65 -46.01
N THR A 321 40.40 12.59 -45.07
CA THR A 321 40.07 12.31 -43.65
C THR A 321 38.63 11.83 -43.49
N GLU A 322 37.66 12.45 -44.18
CA GLU A 322 36.26 12.01 -44.17
C GLU A 322 36.07 10.62 -44.80
N GLU A 323 36.80 10.31 -45.87
CA GLU A 323 36.78 9.01 -46.53
C GLU A 323 37.44 7.90 -45.68
N LEU A 324 38.44 8.23 -44.85
CA LEU A 324 39.10 7.28 -43.94
C LEU A 324 38.30 7.05 -42.64
N GLY A 325 37.55 8.05 -42.16
CA GLY A 325 36.77 7.94 -40.92
C GLY A 325 37.65 7.54 -39.72
N ASP A 326 37.23 6.50 -38.98
CA ASP A 326 37.96 5.97 -37.81
C ASP A 326 39.32 5.34 -38.17
N GLU A 327 39.58 5.06 -39.46
CA GLU A 327 40.83 4.49 -39.95
C GLU A 327 41.87 5.57 -40.33
N ALA A 328 41.60 6.85 -40.02
CA ALA A 328 42.51 7.96 -40.34
C ALA A 328 43.79 8.00 -39.49
N PHE A 329 43.80 7.35 -38.32
CA PHE A 329 44.92 7.32 -37.37
C PHE A 329 45.44 5.90 -37.10
#